data_AF-A0A3E0R1Y2-F1
#
_entry.id   AF-A0A3E0R1Y2-F1
#
_cell.length_a   1.000
_cell.length_b   1.000
_cell.length_c   1.000
_cell.angle_alpha   90.00
_cell.angle_beta   90.00
_cell.angle_gamma   90.00
#
_symmetry.space_group_name_H-M   'P 1'
#
loop_
_entity.id
_entity.type
_entity.pdbx_description
1 polymer ?
#
loop_
_entity_poly.entity_id
_entity_poly.type
_entity_poly.pdbx_seq_one_letter_code
_entity_poly.pdbx_strand_id
1 'polypeptide(L)'
;MEIDFSNQITSGRPGPKSSAQTPAKPEEKVKGSPKNPPGSAGTKPDAKETAKKQLEKKDDKKLITSQADSIQYSKKIIKALKNKVKEHNSKHGKKVRLGQLKKVYRRGAGAFSQSHRPGKSRGQWAMARVNMFLRMMAGKKVKDAYRKADGDIARADIIDFSTYLYPEEQDFIQAEADVLEYDIDLYDFNPEELYLDDESESLGFIVEI
;
A
#
# COMPACT_ATOMS: atom_id res chain seq x y z
N MET A 1 49.19 -34.46 -22.07
CA MET A 1 48.69 -33.21 -21.50
C MET A 1 47.29 -33.03 -22.05
N GLU A 2 46.27 -33.41 -21.28
CA GLU A 2 44.86 -33.27 -21.67
C GLU A 2 44.44 -31.82 -21.47
N ILE A 3 43.85 -31.23 -22.50
CA ILE A 3 43.38 -29.84 -22.48
C ILE A 3 41.93 -29.86 -22.01
N ASP A 4 41.70 -29.34 -20.80
CA ASP A 4 40.37 -29.20 -20.22
C ASP A 4 39.69 -27.91 -20.72
N PHE A 5 38.60 -28.06 -21.47
CA PHE A 5 37.79 -26.97 -22.03
C PHE A 5 36.59 -26.58 -21.15
N SER A 6 36.47 -27.14 -19.94
CA SER A 6 35.34 -26.92 -19.02
C SER A 6 35.07 -25.44 -18.69
N ASN A 7 36.10 -24.59 -18.73
CA ASN A 7 36.00 -23.16 -18.42
C ASN A 7 35.51 -22.26 -19.56
N GLN A 8 35.40 -22.75 -20.81
CA GLN A 8 34.96 -21.90 -21.94
C GLN A 8 33.44 -21.74 -22.04
N ILE A 9 32.65 -22.51 -21.28
CA ILE A 9 31.18 -22.51 -21.42
C ILE A 9 30.51 -21.47 -20.48
N THR A 10 31.25 -20.92 -19.50
CA THR A 10 30.68 -20.07 -18.43
C THR A 10 30.88 -18.56 -18.63
N SER A 11 31.67 -18.12 -19.60
CA SER A 11 31.85 -16.69 -19.89
C SER A 11 30.83 -16.20 -20.92
N GLY A 12 29.84 -15.41 -20.48
CA GLY A 12 29.00 -14.64 -21.39
C GLY A 12 29.85 -13.77 -22.33
N ARG A 13 29.47 -13.67 -23.61
CA ARG A 13 30.25 -12.93 -24.61
C ARG A 13 30.55 -11.51 -24.12
N PRO A 14 31.82 -11.07 -24.08
CA PRO A 14 32.17 -9.72 -23.64
C PRO A 14 31.62 -8.69 -24.63
N GLY A 15 30.78 -7.78 -24.14
CA GLY A 15 30.24 -6.66 -24.93
C GLY A 15 28.92 -6.11 -24.36
N PRO A 16 28.57 -4.84 -24.66
CA PRO A 16 27.23 -4.32 -24.38
C PRO A 16 26.18 -5.19 -25.06
N LYS A 17 25.07 -5.44 -24.37
CA LYS A 17 23.95 -6.18 -24.96
C LYS A 17 23.46 -5.43 -26.19
N SER A 18 23.57 -6.05 -27.37
CA SER A 18 22.94 -5.51 -28.57
C SER A 18 21.42 -5.44 -28.39
N SER A 19 20.71 -4.70 -29.24
CA SER A 19 19.23 -4.68 -29.23
C SER A 19 18.60 -6.08 -29.31
N ALA A 20 19.32 -7.05 -29.88
CA ALA A 20 18.94 -8.46 -29.95
C ALA A 20 19.14 -9.25 -28.64
N GLN A 21 19.90 -8.72 -27.68
CA GLN A 21 20.13 -9.30 -26.36
C GLN A 21 19.25 -8.68 -25.26
N THR A 22 18.47 -7.66 -25.59
CA THR A 22 17.46 -7.10 -24.69
C THR A 22 16.26 -8.05 -24.68
N PRO A 23 15.85 -8.61 -23.52
CA PRO A 23 14.67 -9.46 -23.45
C PRO A 23 13.42 -8.68 -23.91
N ALA A 24 12.47 -9.38 -24.53
CA ALA A 24 11.16 -8.79 -24.85
C ALA A 24 10.49 -8.21 -23.60
N LYS A 25 9.64 -7.20 -23.80
CA LYS A 25 8.80 -6.67 -22.70
C LYS A 25 7.97 -7.81 -22.09
N PRO A 26 7.66 -7.78 -20.79
CA PRO A 26 6.92 -8.85 -20.12
C PRO A 26 5.65 -9.29 -20.86
N GLU A 27 4.91 -8.33 -21.42
CA GLU A 27 3.66 -8.54 -22.16
C GLU A 27 3.84 -9.22 -23.53
N GLU A 28 5.02 -9.09 -24.14
CA GLU A 28 5.38 -9.67 -25.44
C GLU A 28 6.06 -11.04 -25.31
N LYS A 29 6.36 -11.49 -24.08
CA LYS A 29 7.01 -12.77 -23.83
C LYS A 29 6.02 -13.93 -24.03
N VAL A 30 6.20 -14.67 -25.12
CA VAL A 30 5.45 -15.91 -25.38
C VAL A 30 6.03 -17.06 -24.54
N LYS A 31 5.27 -17.55 -23.55
CA LYS A 31 5.66 -18.69 -22.71
C LYS A 31 5.15 -20.01 -23.30
N GLY A 32 6.01 -20.71 -24.03
CA GLY A 32 5.70 -22.01 -24.64
C GLY A 32 4.81 -21.89 -25.88
N SER A 33 4.93 -22.86 -26.79
CA SER A 33 4.12 -22.97 -28.00
C SER A 33 3.74 -24.43 -28.24
N PRO A 34 2.71 -24.74 -29.07
CA PRO A 34 2.38 -26.13 -29.39
C PRO A 34 3.56 -26.88 -30.03
N LYS A 35 4.46 -26.15 -30.70
CA LYS A 35 5.69 -26.70 -31.29
C LYS A 35 6.80 -26.89 -30.25
N ASN A 36 6.92 -25.98 -29.27
CA ASN A 36 7.92 -26.03 -28.20
C ASN A 36 7.23 -25.95 -26.82
N PRO A 37 6.84 -27.09 -26.24
CA PRO A 37 6.13 -27.08 -24.98
C PRO A 37 6.99 -26.49 -23.85
N PRO A 38 6.38 -25.90 -22.83
CA PRO A 38 7.08 -25.31 -21.70
C PRO A 38 7.97 -26.33 -20.97
N GLY A 39 9.18 -25.90 -20.58
CA GLY A 39 10.18 -26.76 -19.94
C GLY A 39 10.94 -27.69 -20.90
N SER A 40 10.68 -27.65 -22.22
CA SER A 40 11.39 -28.49 -23.20
C SER A 40 12.87 -28.14 -23.38
N ALA A 41 13.27 -26.92 -23.00
CA ALA A 41 14.66 -26.47 -23.02
C ALA A 41 15.41 -26.77 -21.71
N GLY A 42 14.75 -27.35 -20.69
CA GLY A 42 15.36 -27.66 -19.40
C GLY A 42 16.15 -28.96 -19.45
N THR A 43 17.37 -28.95 -18.92
CA THR A 43 18.24 -30.13 -18.80
C THR A 43 17.91 -30.99 -17.57
N LYS A 44 17.05 -30.49 -16.67
CA LYS A 44 16.64 -31.18 -15.45
C LYS A 44 15.36 -32.01 -15.66
N PRO A 45 15.22 -33.19 -15.03
CA PRO A 45 14.06 -34.06 -15.21
C PRO A 45 12.74 -33.43 -14.72
N ASP A 46 12.80 -32.55 -13.72
CA ASP A 46 11.67 -31.85 -13.12
C ASP A 46 11.30 -30.54 -13.86
N ALA A 47 12.05 -30.15 -14.89
CA ALA A 47 11.90 -28.87 -15.58
C ALA A 47 10.53 -28.71 -16.26
N LYS A 48 9.94 -29.80 -16.77
CA LYS A 48 8.62 -29.78 -17.40
C LYS A 48 7.50 -29.58 -16.39
N GLU A 49 7.62 -30.19 -15.21
CA GLU A 49 6.63 -30.08 -14.14
C GLU A 49 6.71 -28.71 -13.45
N THR A 50 7.92 -28.21 -13.20
CA THR A 50 8.12 -26.85 -12.65
C THR A 50 7.68 -25.77 -13.64
N ALA A 51 7.95 -25.92 -14.94
CA ALA A 51 7.47 -24.98 -15.95
C ALA A 51 5.94 -25.01 -16.11
N LYS A 52 5.31 -26.19 -16.07
CA LYS A 52 3.84 -26.30 -16.03
C LYS A 52 3.24 -25.65 -14.78
N LYS A 53 3.80 -25.92 -13.60
CA LYS A 53 3.39 -25.26 -12.34
C LYS A 53 3.56 -23.75 -12.39
N GLN A 54 4.58 -23.23 -13.08
CA GLN A 54 4.78 -21.78 -13.25
C GLN A 54 3.84 -21.15 -14.30
N LEU A 55 3.32 -21.91 -15.25
CA LEU A 55 2.26 -21.49 -16.17
C LEU A 55 0.86 -21.60 -15.58
N GLU A 56 0.64 -22.61 -14.72
CA GLU A 56 -0.60 -22.80 -13.97
C GLU A 56 -0.67 -21.93 -12.72
N LYS A 57 0.48 -21.46 -12.20
CA LYS A 57 0.53 -20.24 -11.41
C LYS A 57 -0.08 -19.17 -12.29
N LYS A 58 -1.33 -18.83 -12.00
CA LYS A 58 -2.06 -17.72 -12.60
C LYS A 58 -1.28 -16.45 -12.27
N ASP A 59 -0.31 -16.13 -13.11
CA ASP A 59 0.29 -14.82 -13.20
C ASP A 59 -0.88 -13.82 -13.37
N ASP A 60 -1.01 -12.92 -12.40
CA ASP A 60 -1.47 -11.53 -12.58
C ASP A 60 -2.94 -11.25 -12.94
N LYS A 61 -3.83 -12.25 -13.06
CA LYS A 61 -5.28 -11.97 -13.20
C LYS A 61 -6.02 -11.70 -11.88
N LYS A 62 -5.31 -11.77 -10.73
CA LYS A 62 -5.82 -11.42 -9.39
C LYS A 62 -5.25 -10.09 -8.84
N LEU A 63 -4.49 -9.37 -9.67
CA LEU A 63 -3.97 -8.02 -9.38
C LEU A 63 -4.84 -6.90 -10.00
N ILE A 64 -5.87 -7.28 -10.77
CA ILE A 64 -6.86 -6.37 -11.35
C ILE A 64 -8.24 -6.70 -10.75
N THR A 65 -8.27 -6.85 -9.42
CA THR A 65 -9.47 -6.81 -8.59
C THR A 65 -9.28 -5.72 -7.54
N SER A 66 -9.38 -4.44 -7.85
CA SER A 66 -9.32 -3.73 -9.13
C SER A 66 -8.86 -2.32 -8.74
N GLN A 67 -8.02 -1.66 -9.53
CA GLN A 67 -7.66 -0.28 -9.23
C GLN A 67 -8.91 0.59 -8.99
N ALA A 68 -10.05 0.24 -9.62
CA ALA A 68 -11.36 0.82 -9.35
C ALA A 68 -11.88 0.58 -7.91
N ASP A 69 -11.78 -0.63 -7.35
CA ASP A 69 -12.17 -0.93 -5.96
C ASP A 69 -11.29 -0.19 -4.96
N SER A 70 -9.98 -0.13 -5.23
CA SER A 70 -9.01 0.66 -4.46
C SER A 70 -9.36 2.16 -4.50
N ILE A 71 -9.69 2.67 -5.68
CA ILE A 71 -10.16 4.05 -5.87
C ILE A 71 -11.46 4.28 -5.10
N GLN A 72 -12.46 3.40 -5.23
CA GLN A 72 -13.74 3.52 -4.53
C GLN A 72 -13.56 3.50 -3.01
N TYR A 73 -12.69 2.63 -2.50
CA TYR A 73 -12.37 2.58 -1.09
C TYR A 73 -11.63 3.84 -0.61
N SER A 74 -10.67 4.34 -1.39
CA SER A 74 -9.97 5.60 -1.09
C SER A 74 -10.96 6.77 -0.99
N LYS A 75 -11.95 6.83 -1.90
CA LYS A 75 -13.03 7.83 -1.89
C LYS A 75 -13.87 7.75 -0.61
N LYS A 76 -14.21 6.54 -0.14
CA LYS A 76 -14.92 6.33 1.14
C LYS A 76 -14.11 6.87 2.32
N ILE A 77 -12.81 6.54 2.39
CA ILE A 77 -11.93 7.06 3.45
C ILE A 77 -11.83 8.58 3.39
N ILE A 78 -11.55 9.14 2.22
CA ILE A 78 -11.41 10.60 2.05
C ILE A 78 -12.69 11.31 2.46
N LYS A 79 -13.87 10.74 2.12
CA LYS A 79 -15.18 11.25 2.57
C LYS A 79 -15.29 11.24 4.10
N ALA A 80 -14.96 10.14 4.75
CA ALA A 80 -14.97 10.04 6.21
C ALA A 80 -14.02 11.05 6.87
N LEU A 81 -12.79 11.19 6.35
CA LEU A 81 -11.81 12.16 6.86
C LEU A 81 -12.28 13.60 6.66
N LYS A 82 -12.86 13.94 5.50
CA LYS A 82 -13.43 15.28 5.24
C LYS A 82 -14.54 15.62 6.24
N ASN A 83 -15.43 14.67 6.54
CA ASN A 83 -16.50 14.87 7.51
C ASN A 83 -15.96 15.10 8.92
N LYS A 84 -15.00 14.27 9.37
CA LYS A 84 -14.35 14.43 10.67
C LYS A 84 -13.61 15.77 10.81
N VAL A 85 -12.94 16.23 9.76
CA VAL A 85 -12.31 17.57 9.73
C VAL A 85 -13.36 18.65 9.95
N LYS A 86 -14.49 18.59 9.23
CA LYS A 86 -15.57 19.58 9.37
C LYS A 86 -16.12 19.59 10.78
N GLU A 87 -16.48 18.42 11.32
CA GLU A 87 -17.04 18.28 12.65
C GLU A 87 -16.10 18.81 13.74
N HIS A 88 -14.83 18.40 13.70
CA HIS A 88 -13.81 18.85 14.65
C HIS A 88 -13.58 20.36 14.56
N ASN A 89 -13.46 20.89 13.34
CA ASN A 89 -13.22 22.31 13.12
C ASN A 89 -14.42 23.18 13.49
N SER A 90 -15.65 22.67 13.44
CA SER A 90 -16.82 23.42 13.93
C SER A 90 -16.86 23.49 15.47
N LYS A 91 -16.37 22.46 16.16
CA LYS A 91 -16.47 22.33 17.63
C LYS A 91 -15.25 22.85 18.40
N HIS A 92 -14.07 22.89 17.77
CA HIS A 92 -12.81 23.15 18.47
C HIS A 92 -12.01 24.31 17.87
N GLY A 93 -11.27 25.03 18.72
CA GLY A 93 -10.42 26.16 18.31
C GLY A 93 -9.18 25.72 17.53
N LYS A 94 -8.53 24.62 17.94
CA LYS A 94 -7.37 24.03 17.25
C LYS A 94 -7.84 23.27 16.01
N LYS A 95 -7.68 23.89 14.85
CA LYS A 95 -8.14 23.35 13.58
C LYS A 95 -7.23 22.24 13.06
N VAL A 96 -7.81 21.31 12.32
CA VAL A 96 -7.14 20.20 11.63
C VAL A 96 -7.39 20.31 10.14
N ARG A 97 -6.38 19.98 9.32
CA ARG A 97 -6.47 19.94 7.85
C ARG A 97 -6.62 18.51 7.35
N LEU A 98 -7.23 18.32 6.17
CA LEU A 98 -7.38 17.01 5.54
C LEU A 98 -6.04 16.29 5.36
N GLY A 99 -4.99 17.01 4.95
CA GLY A 99 -3.65 16.45 4.77
C GLY A 99 -3.03 15.91 6.07
N GLN A 100 -3.36 16.50 7.22
CA GLN A 100 -2.91 15.96 8.52
C GLN A 100 -3.58 14.61 8.80
N LEU A 101 -4.90 14.51 8.59
CA LEU A 101 -5.62 13.25 8.80
C LEU A 101 -5.19 12.15 7.82
N LYS A 102 -4.95 12.48 6.53
CA LYS A 102 -4.39 11.52 5.56
C LYS A 102 -3.06 10.94 6.06
N LYS A 103 -2.15 11.79 6.58
CA LYS A 103 -0.86 11.35 7.16
C LYS A 103 -1.03 10.44 8.38
N VAL A 104 -1.92 10.80 9.32
CA VAL A 104 -2.21 9.99 10.52
C VAL A 104 -2.78 8.63 10.12
N TYR A 105 -3.73 8.61 9.19
CA TYR A 105 -4.35 7.39 8.69
C TYR A 105 -3.31 6.46 8.07
N ARG A 106 -2.45 6.97 7.17
CA ARG A 106 -1.35 6.21 6.57
C ARG A 106 -0.40 5.63 7.63
N ARG A 107 0.03 6.46 8.58
CA ARG A 107 0.92 6.03 9.68
C ARG A 107 0.27 4.95 10.54
N GLY A 108 -1.03 5.07 10.79
CA GLY A 108 -1.79 4.07 11.53
C GLY A 108 -1.91 2.75 10.81
N ALA A 109 -2.25 2.76 9.53
CA ALA A 109 -2.31 1.57 8.71
C ALA A 109 -0.94 0.85 8.63
N GLY A 110 0.16 1.60 8.57
CA GLY A 110 1.52 1.04 8.58
C GLY A 110 1.92 0.40 9.92
N ALA A 111 1.44 0.94 11.05
CA ALA A 111 1.73 0.41 12.39
C ALA A 111 1.02 -0.92 12.69
N PHE A 112 -0.08 -1.22 12.00
CA PHE A 112 -0.91 -2.41 12.24
C PHE A 112 -0.12 -3.73 12.11
N SER A 113 0.89 -3.78 11.23
CA SER A 113 1.73 -4.97 11.02
C SER A 113 2.62 -5.31 12.21
N GLN A 114 2.98 -4.32 13.03
CA GLN A 114 3.93 -4.46 14.14
C GLN A 114 3.24 -4.64 15.50
N SER A 115 2.01 -4.14 15.66
CA SER A 115 1.30 -4.07 16.95
C SER A 115 0.01 -4.90 17.00
N HIS A 116 -0.09 -5.95 16.16
CA HIS A 116 -1.31 -6.72 15.90
C HIS A 116 -2.22 -6.89 17.13
N ARG A 117 -3.39 -6.25 17.13
CA ARG A 117 -4.45 -6.50 18.11
C ARG A 117 -5.40 -7.55 17.51
N PRO A 118 -5.61 -8.69 18.17
CA PRO A 118 -6.52 -9.71 17.67
C PRO A 118 -7.93 -9.14 17.42
N GLY A 119 -8.53 -9.49 16.29
CA GLY A 119 -9.93 -9.16 15.97
C GLY A 119 -10.19 -7.71 15.55
N LYS A 120 -9.17 -6.93 15.16
CA LYS A 120 -9.36 -5.60 14.56
C LYS A 120 -8.71 -5.53 13.19
N SER A 121 -9.37 -4.87 12.23
CA SER A 121 -8.86 -4.69 10.87
C SER A 121 -7.83 -3.56 10.77
N ARG A 122 -7.02 -3.55 9.70
CA ARG A 122 -6.05 -2.48 9.43
C ARG A 122 -6.73 -1.11 9.31
N GLY A 123 -7.89 -1.06 8.65
CA GLY A 123 -8.69 0.16 8.50
C GLY A 123 -9.26 0.67 9.83
N GLN A 124 -9.77 -0.23 10.68
CA GLN A 124 -10.23 0.10 12.03
C GLN A 124 -9.09 0.70 12.88
N TRP A 125 -7.88 0.13 12.77
CA TRP A 125 -6.70 0.64 13.47
C TRP A 125 -6.31 2.05 13.03
N ALA A 126 -6.29 2.28 11.72
CA ALA A 126 -5.98 3.57 11.13
C ALA A 126 -7.02 4.64 11.54
N MET A 127 -8.31 4.29 11.51
CA MET A 127 -9.39 5.20 11.90
C MET A 127 -9.37 5.50 13.40
N ALA A 128 -9.08 4.51 14.25
CA ALA A 128 -8.93 4.72 15.69
C ALA A 128 -7.80 5.72 16.00
N ARG A 129 -6.69 5.66 15.26
CA ARG A 129 -5.62 6.67 15.37
C ARG A 129 -6.05 8.06 14.93
N VAL A 130 -6.88 8.17 13.89
CA VAL A 130 -7.47 9.45 13.47
C VAL A 130 -8.34 10.04 14.59
N ASN A 131 -9.21 9.22 15.21
CA ASN A 131 -10.08 9.66 16.30
C ASN A 131 -9.28 10.11 17.53
N MET A 132 -8.23 9.37 17.87
CA MET A 132 -7.28 9.72 18.91
C MET A 132 -6.54 11.05 18.62
N PHE A 133 -6.13 11.28 17.37
CA PHE A 133 -5.49 12.53 16.95
C PHE A 133 -6.46 13.72 17.08
N LEU A 134 -7.72 13.57 16.65
CA LEU A 134 -8.74 14.61 16.82
C LEU A 134 -8.98 14.92 18.30
N ARG A 135 -9.05 13.88 19.15
CA ARG A 135 -9.14 14.04 20.61
C ARG A 135 -7.96 14.81 21.19
N MET A 136 -6.74 14.52 20.74
CA MET A 136 -5.54 15.26 21.12
C MET A 136 -5.63 16.73 20.69
N MET A 137 -6.04 16.99 19.45
CA MET A 137 -6.22 18.33 18.91
C MET A 137 -7.33 19.11 19.62
N ALA A 138 -8.37 18.42 20.10
CA ALA A 138 -9.43 19.01 20.91
C ALA A 138 -8.96 19.43 22.32
N GLY A 139 -7.72 19.11 22.71
CA GLY A 139 -7.16 19.42 24.03
C GLY A 139 -7.56 18.44 25.12
N LYS A 140 -8.20 17.32 24.78
CA LYS A 140 -8.54 16.28 25.75
C LYS A 140 -7.28 15.55 26.22
N LYS A 141 -7.36 14.91 27.40
CA LYS A 141 -6.27 14.11 27.92
C LYS A 141 -6.04 12.91 27.00
N VAL A 142 -4.78 12.79 26.57
CA VAL A 142 -4.23 11.72 25.76
C VAL A 142 -2.84 11.46 26.36
N LYS A 143 -2.38 10.20 26.42
CA LYS A 143 -1.04 9.89 26.97
C LYS A 143 0.06 10.62 26.20
N ASP A 144 1.14 10.99 26.88
CA ASP A 144 2.22 11.78 26.27
C ASP A 144 2.92 11.08 25.11
N ALA A 145 2.96 9.76 25.13
CA ALA A 145 3.49 8.98 24.02
C ALA A 145 2.78 9.31 22.69
N TYR A 146 1.48 9.62 22.69
CA TYR A 146 0.73 9.91 21.45
C TYR A 146 1.02 11.32 20.94
N ARG A 147 1.24 12.25 21.88
CA ARG A 147 1.71 13.60 21.54
C ARG A 147 3.08 13.57 20.88
N LYS A 148 3.92 12.59 21.24
CA LYS A 148 5.21 12.37 20.57
C LYS A 148 5.01 11.73 19.18
N ALA A 149 4.18 10.70 19.09
CA ALA A 149 4.00 9.91 17.86
C ALA A 149 3.39 10.68 16.68
N ASP A 150 2.46 11.60 16.94
CA ASP A 150 1.81 12.42 15.91
C ASP A 150 2.04 13.93 16.16
N GLY A 151 3.04 14.26 16.98
CA GLY A 151 3.43 15.63 17.31
C GLY A 151 3.98 16.40 16.11
N ASP A 152 4.71 15.69 15.23
CA ASP A 152 5.22 16.17 13.94
C ASP A 152 4.10 16.44 12.91
N ILE A 153 2.94 15.79 13.07
CA ILE A 153 1.75 16.08 12.25
C ILE A 153 0.95 17.24 12.86
N ALA A 154 0.93 17.34 14.19
CA ALA A 154 0.19 18.38 14.93
C ALA A 154 0.87 19.76 14.86
N ARG A 155 2.20 19.82 14.87
CA ARG A 155 3.01 21.03 14.62
C ARG A 155 3.50 20.95 13.19
N ALA A 156 3.20 21.95 12.35
CA ALA A 156 3.50 21.88 10.92
C ALA A 156 4.99 21.75 10.59
N ASP A 157 5.90 22.01 11.54
CA ASP A 157 7.33 21.92 11.36
C ASP A 157 7.99 21.10 12.48
N ILE A 158 8.95 20.26 12.07
CA ILE A 158 9.88 19.41 12.83
C ILE A 158 9.48 17.92 12.90
N ILE A 159 10.30 17.12 12.19
CA ILE A 159 10.36 15.65 12.16
C ILE A 159 11.14 15.17 13.38
N ASP A 160 10.63 14.16 14.10
CA ASP A 160 11.50 13.16 14.74
C ASP A 160 10.78 11.81 14.91
N PHE A 161 11.54 10.75 14.63
CA PHE A 161 11.18 9.34 14.53
C PHE A 161 11.31 8.64 15.89
N SER A 162 10.20 8.10 16.42
CA SER A 162 10.12 6.86 17.23
C SER A 162 8.85 6.88 18.10
N THR A 163 8.06 5.84 18.34
CA THR A 163 7.94 4.45 17.88
C THR A 163 6.66 3.92 18.57
N TYR A 164 5.86 3.13 17.84
CA TYR A 164 4.71 2.26 18.22
C TYR A 164 3.73 2.71 19.33
N LEU A 165 2.45 2.92 18.96
CA LEU A 165 1.45 3.35 19.94
C LEU A 165 -0.01 2.98 19.61
N TYR A 166 -0.73 2.53 20.64
CA TYR A 166 -2.04 1.88 20.62
C TYR A 166 -3.19 2.86 20.89
N PRO A 167 -4.19 3.06 20.02
CA PRO A 167 -5.42 3.81 20.37
C PRO A 167 -6.09 3.28 21.65
N GLU A 168 -6.88 4.11 22.34
CA GLU A 168 -7.67 3.68 23.51
C GLU A 168 -9.00 3.05 23.07
N GLU A 169 -9.69 2.34 23.98
CA GLU A 169 -10.92 1.62 23.66
C GLU A 169 -12.02 2.53 23.10
N GLN A 170 -12.19 3.74 23.63
CA GLN A 170 -13.14 4.72 23.08
C GLN A 170 -12.82 5.09 21.62
N ASP A 171 -11.53 5.09 21.24
CA ASP A 171 -11.11 5.44 19.88
C ASP A 171 -11.45 4.29 18.92
N PHE A 172 -11.40 3.04 19.42
CA PHE A 172 -11.86 1.85 18.69
C PHE A 172 -13.38 1.78 18.58
N ILE A 173 -14.13 2.12 19.64
CA ILE A 173 -15.60 2.18 19.59
C ILE A 173 -16.05 3.20 18.54
N GLN A 174 -15.42 4.38 18.53
CA GLN A 174 -15.70 5.38 17.51
C GLN A 174 -15.29 4.90 16.11
N ALA A 175 -14.13 4.24 15.98
CA ALA A 175 -13.69 3.69 14.70
C ALA A 175 -14.63 2.60 14.17
N GLU A 176 -15.24 1.81 15.06
CA GLU A 176 -16.22 0.80 14.70
C GLU A 176 -17.51 1.44 14.18
N ALA A 177 -18.00 2.49 14.86
CA ALA A 177 -19.10 3.31 14.35
C ALA A 177 -18.79 3.94 12.99
N ASP A 178 -17.57 4.47 12.81
CA ASP A 178 -17.15 5.07 11.55
C ASP A 178 -17.08 4.03 10.42
N VAL A 179 -16.56 2.84 10.71
CA VAL A 179 -16.46 1.76 9.73
C VAL A 179 -17.85 1.30 9.27
N LEU A 180 -18.81 1.21 10.20
CA LEU A 180 -20.20 0.87 9.89
C LEU A 180 -20.91 1.99 9.11
N GLU A 181 -20.69 3.25 9.48
CA GLU A 181 -21.35 4.40 8.85
C GLU A 181 -20.87 4.62 7.41
N TYR A 182 -19.56 4.51 7.19
CA TYR A 182 -18.93 4.81 5.90
C TYR A 182 -18.63 3.57 5.05
N ASP A 183 -19.06 2.39 5.51
CA ASP A 183 -18.85 1.10 4.85
C ASP A 183 -17.37 0.87 4.48
N ILE A 184 -16.50 1.06 5.47
CA ILE A 184 -15.03 0.98 5.36
C ILE A 184 -14.55 -0.40 5.82
N ASP A 185 -15.11 -1.48 5.28
CA ASP A 185 -14.67 -2.84 5.56
C ASP A 185 -13.64 -3.30 4.53
N LEU A 186 -12.36 -3.27 4.88
CA LEU A 186 -11.33 -3.99 4.11
C LEU A 186 -10.30 -4.62 5.04
N TYR A 187 -10.14 -5.93 4.85
CA TYR A 187 -9.16 -6.76 5.54
C TYR A 187 -7.72 -6.55 5.01
N ASP A 188 -7.51 -5.88 3.87
CA ASP A 188 -6.16 -5.74 3.30
C ASP A 188 -5.92 -4.52 2.39
N PHE A 189 -6.46 -3.34 2.71
CA PHE A 189 -6.15 -2.14 1.94
C PHE A 189 -4.69 -1.71 2.09
N ASN A 190 -4.05 -1.34 0.98
CA ASN A 190 -2.72 -0.74 0.97
C ASN A 190 -2.84 0.79 1.18
N PRO A 191 -2.32 1.35 2.28
CA PRO A 191 -2.46 2.78 2.58
C PRO A 191 -1.76 3.73 1.58
N GLU A 192 -0.86 3.23 0.72
CA GLU A 192 -0.29 4.04 -0.37
C GLU A 192 -1.34 4.37 -1.46
N GLU A 193 -2.41 3.57 -1.57
CA GLU A 193 -3.49 3.79 -2.53
C GLU A 193 -4.40 4.97 -2.15
N LEU A 194 -4.27 5.49 -0.92
CA LEU A 194 -5.03 6.65 -0.43
C LEU A 194 -4.73 7.95 -1.21
N TYR A 195 -3.62 7.98 -1.95
CA TYR A 195 -3.17 9.14 -2.73
C TYR A 195 -3.46 9.00 -4.24
N LEU A 196 -4.02 7.88 -4.70
CA LEU A 196 -4.26 7.66 -6.13
C LEU A 196 -5.28 8.65 -6.74
N ASP A 197 -6.17 9.22 -5.93
CA ASP A 197 -7.13 10.25 -6.38
C ASP A 197 -6.47 11.61 -6.63
N ASP A 198 -5.34 11.93 -5.99
CA ASP A 198 -4.70 13.25 -6.10
C ASP A 198 -4.04 13.45 -7.50
N GLU A 199 -3.74 12.37 -8.25
CA GLU A 199 -3.24 12.45 -9.64
C GLU A 199 -4.35 12.52 -10.70
N SER A 200 -5.56 12.04 -10.40
CA SER A 200 -6.67 12.08 -11.37
C SER A 200 -7.26 13.49 -11.56
N GLU A 201 -7.18 14.34 -10.53
CA GLU A 201 -7.56 15.75 -10.63
C GLU A 201 -6.48 16.60 -11.31
N SER A 202 -5.19 16.21 -11.28
CA SER A 202 -4.12 16.96 -11.97
C SER A 202 -4.13 16.77 -13.48
N LEU A 203 -4.71 15.67 -13.97
CA LEU A 203 -4.87 15.41 -15.41
C LEU A 203 -6.18 15.99 -15.98
N GLY A 204 -7.12 16.38 -15.13
CA GLY A 204 -8.39 17.00 -15.54
C GLY A 204 -8.31 18.49 -15.86
N PHE A 205 -7.17 19.15 -15.62
CA PHE A 205 -7.01 20.60 -15.83
C PHE A 205 -6.22 20.96 -17.10
N ILE A 206 -5.82 19.99 -17.93
CA ILE A 206 -4.99 20.22 -19.12
C ILE A 206 -5.77 20.04 -20.45
N VAL A 207 -7.04 19.61 -20.42
CA VAL A 207 -7.84 19.44 -21.64
C VAL A 207 -9.03 20.39 -21.66
N GLU A 208 -8.75 21.68 -21.76
CA GLU A 208 -9.70 22.70 -22.25
C GLU A 208 -8.90 23.91 -22.79
N ILE A 209 -8.30 23.73 -23.98
CA ILE A 209 -7.98 24.82 -24.94
C ILE A 209 -8.20 24.28 -26.36
#